data_AF-E0U587-F1
#
_entry.id   AF-E0U587-F1
#
_cell.length_a   1.000
_cell.length_b   1.000
_cell.length_c   1.000
_cell.angle_alpha   90.00
_cell.angle_beta   90.00
_cell.angle_gamma   90.00
#
_symmetry.space_group_name_H-M   'P 1'
#
loop_
_entity.id
_entity.type
_entity.pdbx_description
1 polymer ?
#
loop_
_entity_poly.entity_id
_entity_poly.type
_entity_poly.pdbx_seq_one_letter_code
_entity_poly.pdbx_strand_id
1 'polypeptide(L)'
;MSLGVKTKNMENKKPEFAYQDISVISVVSELHNYFRDLHSYYQIAKGNLLGRLEAAQEKAENQQLKQELEELNKKIAYFHVLNNSISTVDVVLHTPDMISELATPSKV
;
A
#
# COMPACT_ATOMS: atom_id res chain seq x y z
N MET A 1 12.57 7.59 -38.23
CA MET A 1 12.80 6.65 -37.11
C MET A 1 11.87 7.06 -35.99
N SER A 2 10.76 6.33 -35.80
CA SER A 2 9.78 6.63 -34.75
C SER A 2 10.23 5.92 -33.47
N LEU A 3 10.63 6.69 -32.46
CA LEU A 3 10.90 6.18 -31.12
C LEU A 3 9.54 5.93 -30.45
N GLY A 4 9.05 4.71 -30.59
CA GLY A 4 7.91 4.22 -29.83
C GLY A 4 8.27 4.21 -28.35
N VAL A 5 7.72 5.16 -27.60
CA VAL A 5 7.67 5.09 -26.15
C VAL A 5 6.82 3.87 -25.81
N LYS A 6 7.49 2.73 -25.54
CA LYS A 6 6.85 1.62 -24.83
C LYS A 6 6.61 2.13 -23.41
N THR A 7 5.45 2.74 -23.19
CA THR A 7 4.85 2.81 -21.87
C THR A 7 4.68 1.37 -21.39
N LYS A 8 5.64 0.91 -20.59
CA LYS A 8 5.51 -0.32 -19.83
C LYS A 8 4.33 -0.09 -18.91
N ASN A 9 3.14 -0.55 -19.29
CA ASN A 9 2.05 -0.77 -18.37
C ASN A 9 2.60 -1.77 -17.34
N MET A 10 3.20 -1.27 -16.25
CA MET A 10 3.33 -2.06 -15.05
C MET A 10 1.88 -2.32 -14.65
N GLU A 11 1.41 -3.55 -14.89
CA GLU A 11 0.15 -4.00 -14.33
C GLU A 11 0.17 -3.59 -12.86
N ASN A 12 -0.83 -2.81 -12.45
CA ASN A 12 -1.01 -2.44 -11.05
C ASN A 12 -1.32 -3.74 -10.29
N LYS A 13 -0.28 -4.50 -9.92
CA LYS A 13 -0.38 -5.76 -9.19
C LYS A 13 -0.54 -5.41 -7.71
N LYS A 14 -1.51 -6.05 -7.05
CA LYS A 14 -1.69 -5.88 -5.62
C LYS A 14 -0.41 -6.32 -4.89
N PRO A 15 0.15 -5.50 -4.00
CA PRO A 15 1.27 -5.89 -3.16
C PRO A 15 0.94 -7.15 -2.34
N GLU A 16 1.92 -8.03 -2.20
CA GLU A 16 1.88 -9.21 -1.36
C GLU A 16 2.80 -8.99 -0.16
N PHE A 17 2.35 -9.38 1.04
CA PHE A 17 3.18 -9.29 2.24
C PHE A 17 4.02 -10.55 2.35
N ALA A 18 5.34 -10.38 2.37
CA ALA A 18 6.29 -11.45 2.61
C ALA A 18 7.35 -10.92 3.59
N TYR A 19 7.69 -11.71 4.60
CA TYR A 19 8.76 -11.40 5.54
C TYR A 19 9.62 -12.66 5.73
N GLN A 20 10.92 -12.46 5.90
CA GLN A 20 11.90 -13.54 6.10
C GLN A 20 12.66 -13.40 7.42
N ASP A 21 12.58 -12.25 8.08
CA ASP A 21 13.26 -11.94 9.34
C ASP A 21 12.30 -12.08 10.53
N ILE A 22 12.84 -12.44 11.69
CA ILE A 22 12.13 -12.64 12.96
C ILE A 22 12.26 -11.39 13.86
N SER A 23 13.13 -10.43 13.49
CA SER A 23 13.29 -9.16 14.20
C SER A 23 12.02 -8.32 14.17
N VAL A 24 11.58 -7.84 15.35
CA VAL A 24 10.42 -6.94 15.48
C VAL A 24 10.62 -5.66 14.65
N ILE A 25 11.84 -5.12 14.61
CA ILE A 25 12.17 -3.92 13.84
C ILE A 25 11.99 -4.20 12.34
N SER A 26 12.54 -5.32 11.85
CA SER A 26 12.41 -5.69 10.45
C SER A 26 10.95 -5.91 10.05
N VAL A 27 10.18 -6.62 10.87
CA VAL A 27 8.74 -6.85 10.62
C VAL A 27 7.97 -5.54 10.53
N VAL A 28 8.25 -4.58 11.42
CA VAL A 28 7.58 -3.27 11.38
C VAL A 28 7.95 -2.48 10.14
N SER A 29 9.21 -2.46 9.73
CA SER A 29 9.63 -1.78 8.50
C SER A 29 9.02 -2.42 7.24
N GLU A 30 8.93 -3.76 7.19
CA GLU A 30 8.25 -4.46 6.10
C GLU A 30 6.75 -4.17 6.07
N LEU A 31 6.09 -4.11 7.23
CA LEU A 31 4.68 -3.69 7.33
C LEU A 31 4.49 -2.24 6.87
N HIS A 32 5.42 -1.35 7.22
CA HIS A 32 5.39 0.05 6.78
C HIS A 32 5.46 0.15 5.26
N ASN A 33 6.41 -0.54 4.63
CA ASN A 33 6.51 -0.61 3.18
C ASN A 33 5.23 -1.20 2.57
N TYR A 34 4.72 -2.30 3.12
CA TYR A 34 3.53 -2.98 2.63
C TYR A 34 2.27 -2.10 2.65
N PHE A 35 2.03 -1.37 3.75
CA PHE A 35 0.87 -0.48 3.86
C PHE A 35 0.99 0.74 2.94
N ARG A 36 2.18 1.31 2.80
CA ARG A 36 2.46 2.37 1.84
C ARG A 36 2.15 1.92 0.41
N ASP A 37 2.61 0.74 0.05
CA ASP A 37 2.46 0.21 -1.30
C ASP A 37 0.99 -0.15 -1.59
N LEU A 38 0.26 -0.68 -0.59
CA LEU A 38 -1.20 -0.90 -0.72
C LEU A 38 -1.97 0.40 -0.86
N HIS A 39 -1.62 1.43 -0.09
CA HIS A 39 -2.24 2.76 -0.22
C HIS A 39 -2.04 3.30 -1.65
N SER A 40 -0.82 3.21 -2.19
CA SER A 40 -0.51 3.61 -3.57
C SER A 40 -1.28 2.78 -4.61
N TYR A 41 -1.28 1.45 -4.45
CA TYR A 41 -2.03 0.52 -5.30
C TYR A 41 -3.51 0.90 -5.42
N TYR A 42 -4.16 1.19 -4.29
CA TYR A 42 -5.57 1.56 -4.29
C TYR A 42 -5.83 2.96 -4.86
N GLN A 43 -4.89 3.91 -4.71
CA GLN A 43 -4.99 5.21 -5.39
C GLN A 43 -4.92 5.06 -6.92
N ILE A 44 -4.04 4.21 -7.43
CA ILE A 44 -3.95 3.91 -8.87
C ILE A 44 -5.23 3.21 -9.34
N ALA A 45 -5.73 2.22 -8.58
CA ALA A 45 -6.97 1.52 -8.90
C ALA A 45 -8.17 2.49 -8.95
N LYS A 46 -8.22 3.47 -8.04
CA LYS A 46 -9.22 4.54 -8.05
C LYS A 46 -9.14 5.39 -9.32
N GLY A 47 -7.95 5.79 -9.75
CA GLY A 47 -7.75 6.54 -11.00
C GLY A 47 -8.27 5.78 -12.22
N ASN A 48 -7.94 4.48 -12.31
CA ASN A 48 -8.44 3.61 -13.38
C ASN A 48 -9.97 3.48 -13.36
N LEU A 49 -10.55 3.36 -12.16
CA LEU A 49 -12.00 3.23 -12.00
C LEU A 49 -12.74 4.51 -12.37
N LEU A 50 -12.19 5.69 -12.03
CA LEU A 50 -12.74 6.98 -12.45
C LEU A 50 -12.74 7.11 -13.99
N GLY A 51 -11.65 6.73 -14.66
CA GLY A 51 -11.60 6.73 -16.12
C GLY A 51 -12.64 5.80 -16.75
N ARG A 52 -12.91 4.63 -16.16
CA ARG A 52 -14.00 3.74 -16.59
C ARG A 52 -15.38 4.37 -16.37
N LEU A 53 -15.59 5.03 -15.22
CA LEU A 53 -16.85 5.68 -14.88
C LEU A 53 -17.18 6.85 -15.83
N GLU A 54 -16.16 7.60 -16.26
CA GLU A 54 -16.28 8.65 -17.29
C GLU A 54 -16.65 8.09 -18.66
N ALA A 55 -16.16 6.88 -19.01
CA ALA A 55 -16.46 6.22 -20.27
C ALA A 55 -17.77 5.41 -20.27
N ALA A 56 -18.34 5.11 -19.10
CA ALA A 56 -19.51 4.26 -18.95
C ALA A 56 -20.79 4.93 -19.48
N GLN A 57 -21.44 4.29 -20.46
CA GLN A 57 -22.67 4.79 -21.10
C GLN A 57 -23.93 4.16 -20.47
N GLU A 58 -23.81 2.98 -19.89
CA GLU A 58 -24.92 2.24 -19.31
C GLU A 58 -25.14 2.57 -17.83
N LYS A 59 -26.39 2.78 -17.44
CA LYS A 59 -26.76 3.11 -16.05
C LYS A 59 -26.35 2.02 -15.05
N ALA A 60 -26.48 0.74 -15.44
CA ALA A 60 -26.15 -0.40 -14.58
C ALA A 60 -24.64 -0.48 -14.30
N GLU A 61 -23.82 -0.37 -15.34
CA GLU A 61 -22.36 -0.29 -15.23
C GLU A 61 -21.95 0.91 -14.36
N ASN A 62 -22.54 2.08 -14.58
CA ASN A 62 -22.24 3.29 -13.82
C ASN A 62 -22.56 3.11 -12.33
N GLN A 63 -23.65 2.42 -11.99
CA GLN A 63 -24.01 2.14 -10.60
C GLN A 63 -23.04 1.14 -9.95
N GLN A 64 -22.62 0.10 -10.67
CA GLN A 64 -21.62 -0.85 -10.18
C GLN A 64 -20.26 -0.17 -9.94
N LEU A 65 -19.78 0.63 -10.90
CA LEU A 65 -18.52 1.37 -10.77
C LEU A 65 -18.53 2.33 -9.57
N LYS A 66 -19.68 2.96 -9.26
CA LYS A 66 -19.82 3.80 -8.07
C LYS A 66 -19.69 3.00 -6.76
N GLN A 67 -20.25 1.79 -6.70
CA GLN A 67 -20.11 0.92 -5.53
C GLN A 67 -18.65 0.49 -5.36
N GLU A 68 -17.98 0.06 -6.43
CA GLU A 68 -16.55 -0.27 -6.42
C GLU A 68 -15.69 0.92 -5.96
N LEU A 69 -16.05 2.15 -6.36
CA LEU A 69 -15.36 3.37 -5.98
C LEU A 69 -15.51 3.68 -4.48
N GLU A 70 -16.70 3.45 -3.92
CA GLU A 70 -16.95 3.60 -2.49
C GLU A 70 -16.09 2.63 -1.68
N GLU A 71 -16.02 1.35 -2.10
CA GLU A 71 -15.15 0.36 -1.46
C GLU A 71 -13.67 0.72 -1.54
N LEU A 72 -13.21 1.21 -2.70
CA LEU A 72 -11.83 1.67 -2.87
C LEU A 72 -11.52 2.85 -1.94
N ASN A 73 -12.42 3.83 -1.83
CA ASN A 73 -12.23 4.96 -0.93
C ASN A 73 -12.11 4.53 0.53
N LYS A 74 -12.91 3.54 0.97
CA LYS A 74 -12.77 2.94 2.32
C LYS A 74 -11.39 2.30 2.52
N LYS A 75 -10.94 1.49 1.55
CA LYS A 75 -9.62 0.84 1.61
C LYS A 75 -8.49 1.86 1.64
N ILE A 76 -8.54 2.91 0.81
CA ILE A 76 -7.56 4.01 0.81
C ILE A 76 -7.51 4.67 2.19
N ALA A 77 -8.66 5.03 2.76
CA ALA A 77 -8.71 5.65 4.09
C ALA A 77 -8.09 4.75 5.17
N TYR A 78 -8.40 3.45 5.16
CA TYR A 78 -7.82 2.51 6.12
C TYR A 78 -6.31 2.35 5.97
N PHE A 79 -5.80 2.18 4.74
CA PHE A 79 -4.36 2.07 4.52
C PHE A 79 -3.61 3.37 4.78
N HIS A 80 -4.24 4.53 4.61
CA HIS A 80 -3.67 5.80 5.04
C HIS A 80 -3.46 5.85 6.56
N VAL A 81 -4.48 5.45 7.34
CA VAL A 81 -4.38 5.38 8.80
C VAL A 81 -3.32 4.37 9.23
N LEU A 82 -3.36 3.15 8.67
CA LEU A 82 -2.37 2.11 8.98
C LEU A 82 -0.94 2.56 8.66
N ASN A 83 -0.72 3.21 7.51
CA ASN A 83 0.57 3.75 7.11
C ASN A 83 1.08 4.81 8.11
N ASN A 84 0.23 5.74 8.54
CA ASN A 84 0.63 6.76 9.51
C ASN A 84 0.91 6.16 10.90
N SER A 85 0.09 5.21 11.34
CA SER A 85 0.29 4.51 12.61
C SER A 85 1.60 3.73 12.61
N ILE A 86 1.85 2.92 11.58
CA ILE A 86 3.08 2.12 11.51
C ILE A 86 4.31 2.99 11.29
N SER A 87 4.22 4.12 10.58
CA SER A 87 5.33 5.09 10.46
C SER A 87 5.74 5.63 11.82
N THR A 88 4.77 5.90 12.71
CA THR A 88 5.05 6.33 14.08
C THR A 88 5.75 5.22 14.87
N VAL A 89 5.28 3.98 14.76
CA VAL A 89 5.91 2.81 15.40
C VAL A 89 7.33 2.62 14.89
N ASP A 90 7.53 2.64 13.57
CA ASP A 90 8.82 2.48 12.90
C ASP A 90 9.84 3.51 13.41
N VAL A 91 9.45 4.79 13.51
CA VAL A 91 10.31 5.84 14.09
C VAL A 91 10.69 5.54 15.54
N VAL A 92 9.73 5.12 16.37
CA VAL A 92 10.00 4.79 17.79
C VAL A 92 10.92 3.59 17.91
N LEU A 93 10.70 2.53 17.12
CA LEU A 93 11.49 1.31 17.19
C LEU A 93 12.94 1.49 16.71
N HIS A 94 13.21 2.49 15.89
CA HIS A 94 14.57 2.84 15.44
C HIS A 94 15.31 3.78 16.41
N THR A 95 14.73 4.12 17.56
CA THR A 95 15.46 4.87 18.60
C THR A 95 16.47 3.99 19.32
N PRO A 96 17.61 4.53 19.81
CA PRO A 96 18.64 3.74 20.47
C PRO A 96 18.12 2.91 21.65
N ASP A 97 17.24 3.48 22.49
CA ASP A 97 16.68 2.80 23.66
C ASP A 97 15.81 1.60 23.25
N MET A 98 14.95 1.78 22.23
CA MET A 98 14.09 0.69 21.74
C MET A 98 14.87 -0.38 20.99
N ILE A 99 15.91 -0.01 20.24
CA ILE A 99 16.83 -0.98 19.62
C ILE A 99 17.50 -1.82 20.71
N SER A 100 17.97 -1.20 21.80
CA SER A 100 18.59 -1.92 22.92
C SER A 100 17.60 -2.86 23.62
N GLU A 101 16.35 -2.43 23.82
CA GLU A 101 15.30 -3.24 24.46
C GLU A 101 14.90 -4.45 23.60
N LEU A 102 14.83 -4.27 22.28
CA LEU A 102 14.37 -5.29 21.34
C LEU A 102 15.50 -6.14 20.75
N ALA A 103 16.75 -5.77 21.00
CA ALA A 103 17.90 -6.61 20.68
C ALA A 103 17.78 -7.90 21.48
N THR A 104 17.65 -9.04 20.80
CA THR A 104 17.70 -10.35 21.46
C THR A 104 18.98 -10.44 22.29
N PRO A 105 18.93 -10.83 23.58
CA PRO A 105 20.13 -10.97 24.38
C PRO A 105 21.03 -12.00 23.69
N SER A 106 22.25 -11.57 23.33
CA SER A 106 23.29 -12.47 22.86
C SER A 106 23.42 -13.58 23.91
N LYS A 107 23.21 -14.83 23.49
CA LYS A 107 23.51 -15.99 24.33
C LYS A 107 24.98 -15.88 24.73
N VAL A 108 25.22 -15.67 26.03
CA VAL A 108 26.53 -15.77 26.68
C VAL A 108 27.06 -17.19 26.53
#